data_AF-A0A8S3G040-F1
#
_entry.id   AF-A0A8S3G040-F1
#
_cell.length_a   1.000
_cell.length_b   1.000
_cell.length_c   1.000
_cell.angle_alpha   90.00
_cell.angle_beta   90.00
_cell.angle_gamma   90.00
#
_symmetry.space_group_name_H-M   'P 1'
#
loop_
_entity.id
_entity.type
_entity.pdbx_description
1 polymer ?
#
loop_
_entity_poly.entity_id
_entity_poly.type
_entity_poly.pdbx_seq_one_letter_code
_entity_poly.pdbx_strand_id
1 'polypeptide(L)'
;DFYQHYKSSFDVHPNARWKQNGITVAGGNGQGNGINQLSYPWGLYVDDDQTVYVADRDNHRIVEWKSGATSGQVVAGGNGQGSGDHQLSQPLDVIVDKERDSLIISDYSNERVVQW
;
A
#
# COMPACT_ATOMS: atom_id res chain seq x y z
N ASP A 1 -32.92 17.48 14.65
CA ASP A 1 -32.04 18.38 13.90
C ASP A 1 -30.59 17.97 14.15
N PHE A 2 -29.84 17.79 13.06
CA PHE A 2 -28.41 17.47 12.87
C PHE A 2 -27.66 16.37 13.67
N TYR A 3 -28.11 15.88 14.83
CA TYR A 3 -27.28 15.02 15.70
C TYR A 3 -27.48 13.50 15.60
N GLN A 4 -28.43 13.00 14.80
CA GLN A 4 -28.77 11.56 14.74
C GLN A 4 -28.31 10.87 13.44
N HIS A 5 -27.49 11.51 12.60
CA HIS A 5 -27.07 10.96 11.29
C HIS A 5 -25.56 10.80 11.09
N TYR A 6 -24.73 11.03 12.13
CA TYR A 6 -23.26 10.93 12.03
C TYR A 6 -22.66 9.71 12.74
N LYS A 7 -23.41 8.62 12.87
CA LYS A 7 -22.83 7.29 13.15
C LYS A 7 -22.46 6.60 11.84
N SER A 8 -21.54 7.18 11.09
CA SER A 8 -20.95 6.56 9.90
C SER A 8 -19.56 6.01 10.24
N SER A 9 -19.44 4.69 10.12
CA SER A 9 -18.23 3.91 9.82
C SER A 9 -17.02 3.87 10.77
N PHE A 10 -17.10 4.38 12.01
CA PHE A 10 -16.03 4.18 13.02
C PHE A 10 -16.50 3.50 14.31
N ASP A 11 -17.59 2.73 14.26
CA ASP A 11 -17.90 1.80 15.35
C ASP A 11 -16.94 0.61 15.25
N VAL A 12 -15.78 0.73 15.90
CA VAL A 12 -15.03 -0.47 16.32
C VAL A 12 -16.02 -1.31 17.10
N HIS A 13 -16.40 -2.48 16.56
CA HIS A 13 -17.38 -3.34 17.19
C HIS A 13 -16.98 -3.51 18.67
N PRO A 14 -17.84 -3.19 19.66
CA PRO A 14 -17.45 -3.18 21.07
C PRO A 14 -17.02 -4.56 21.61
N ASN A 15 -17.14 -5.60 20.78
CA ASN A 15 -16.70 -6.98 21.02
C ASN A 15 -15.72 -7.49 19.93
N ALA A 16 -15.11 -6.61 19.14
CA ALA A 16 -14.11 -6.99 18.14
C ALA A 16 -12.91 -7.63 18.85
N ARG A 17 -12.84 -8.96 18.78
CA ARG A 17 -11.69 -9.73 19.26
C ARG A 17 -10.69 -9.80 18.12
N TRP A 18 -9.68 -8.94 18.17
CA TRP A 18 -8.53 -9.04 17.25
C TRP A 18 -7.88 -10.41 17.37
N LYS A 19 -7.51 -11.01 16.23
CA LYS A 19 -6.66 -12.19 16.24
C LYS A 19 -5.37 -11.84 16.98
N GLN A 20 -5.01 -12.64 17.98
CA GLN A 20 -3.84 -12.39 18.82
C GLN A 20 -2.52 -12.68 18.10
N ASN A 21 -2.57 -13.50 17.04
CA ASN A 21 -1.42 -13.83 16.21
C ASN A 21 -1.52 -13.09 14.88
N GLY A 22 -0.45 -12.36 14.53
CA GLY A 22 -0.26 -11.83 13.19
C GLY A 22 0.04 -12.95 12.20
N ILE A 23 -0.38 -12.75 10.96
CA ILE A 23 0.06 -13.54 9.81
C ILE A 23 0.70 -12.60 8.80
N THR A 24 1.72 -13.07 8.09
CA THR A 24 2.31 -12.30 6.99
C THR A 24 1.38 -12.40 5.78
N VAL A 25 0.97 -11.26 5.23
CA VAL A 25 0.10 -11.17 4.05
C VAL A 25 0.82 -10.63 2.80
N ALA A 26 1.99 -10.02 2.98
CA ALA A 26 2.88 -9.56 1.92
C ALA A 26 4.35 -9.65 2.39
N GLY A 27 5.25 -10.05 1.49
CA GLY A 27 6.67 -10.23 1.81
C GLY A 27 6.95 -11.44 2.72
N GLY A 28 7.84 -11.28 3.70
CA GLY A 28 8.23 -12.34 4.64
C GLY A 28 9.38 -13.26 4.18
N ASN A 29 9.89 -13.07 2.96
CA ASN A 29 10.98 -13.89 2.39
C ASN A 29 12.36 -13.21 2.51
N GLY A 30 12.57 -12.46 3.58
CA GLY A 30 13.76 -11.63 3.79
C GLY A 30 13.72 -10.30 3.03
N GLN A 31 14.66 -9.41 3.38
CA GLN A 31 14.85 -8.14 2.68
C GLN A 31 15.41 -8.38 1.28
N GLY A 32 14.84 -7.75 0.27
CA GLY A 32 15.36 -7.81 -1.11
C GLY A 32 14.41 -7.19 -2.12
N ASN A 33 14.78 -7.27 -3.40
CA ASN A 33 14.03 -6.69 -4.52
C ASN A 33 13.26 -7.75 -5.35
N GLY A 34 13.34 -9.02 -4.97
CA GLY A 34 12.52 -10.08 -5.56
C GLY A 34 11.03 -9.78 -5.41
N ILE A 35 10.19 -10.34 -6.29
CA ILE A 35 8.75 -10.04 -6.30
C ILE A 35 7.99 -10.64 -5.11
N ASN A 36 8.61 -11.58 -4.40
CA ASN A 36 8.15 -12.13 -3.12
C ASN A 36 8.86 -11.51 -1.90
N GLN A 37 9.68 -10.47 -2.12
CA GLN A 37 10.44 -9.77 -1.09
C GLN A 37 10.05 -8.29 -1.05
N LEU A 38 10.32 -7.66 0.09
CA LEU A 38 10.15 -6.22 0.32
C LEU A 38 11.42 -5.68 0.97
N SER A 39 11.68 -4.39 0.85
CA SER A 39 12.78 -3.68 1.48
C SER A 39 12.26 -2.41 2.17
N TYR A 40 12.23 -2.44 3.50
CA TYR A 40 11.71 -1.38 4.37
C TYR A 40 10.31 -0.87 3.94
N PRO A 41 9.30 -1.75 3.82
CA PRO A 41 7.95 -1.31 3.48
C PRO A 41 7.40 -0.36 4.54
N TRP A 42 6.68 0.69 4.11
CA TRP A 42 6.26 1.76 5.03
C TRP A 42 4.73 1.89 5.13
N GLY A 43 4.09 2.46 4.11
CA GLY A 43 2.64 2.62 4.03
C GLY A 43 1.99 1.53 3.18
N LEU A 44 0.68 1.41 3.34
CA LEU A 44 -0.13 0.45 2.61
C LEU A 44 -1.58 0.90 2.47
N TYR A 45 -2.25 0.31 1.49
CA TYR A 45 -3.70 0.39 1.30
C TYR A 45 -4.27 -1.00 1.07
N VAL A 46 -5.50 -1.23 1.54
CA VAL A 46 -6.25 -2.47 1.32
C VAL A 46 -7.55 -2.14 0.62
N ASP A 47 -7.81 -2.76 -0.53
CA ASP A 47 -9.06 -2.59 -1.26
C ASP A 47 -10.17 -3.55 -0.78
N ASP A 48 -11.34 -3.48 -1.41
CA ASP A 48 -12.51 -4.30 -1.02
C ASP A 48 -12.33 -5.78 -1.39
N ASP A 49 -11.41 -6.08 -2.31
CA ASP A 49 -11.03 -7.43 -2.73
C ASP A 49 -9.92 -8.02 -1.83
N GLN A 50 -9.56 -7.31 -0.75
CA GLN A 50 -8.48 -7.66 0.17
C GLN A 50 -7.10 -7.71 -0.51
N THR A 51 -6.93 -6.99 -1.62
CA THR A 51 -5.61 -6.74 -2.23
C THR A 51 -4.87 -5.70 -1.40
N VAL A 52 -3.62 -6.00 -1.07
CA VAL A 52 -2.75 -5.09 -0.31
C VAL A 52 -1.77 -4.41 -1.26
N TYR A 53 -1.81 -3.09 -1.32
CA TYR A 53 -0.84 -2.26 -2.01
C TYR A 53 0.19 -1.78 -1.00
N VAL A 54 1.47 -2.04 -1.25
CA VAL A 54 2.55 -1.74 -0.31
C VAL A 54 3.52 -0.75 -0.93
N ALA A 55 3.83 0.32 -0.21
CA ALA A 55 4.96 1.20 -0.52
C ALA A 55 6.26 0.49 -0.12
N ASP A 56 6.90 -0.15 -1.11
CA ASP A 56 8.16 -0.88 -0.96
C ASP A 56 9.33 0.10 -1.09
N ARG A 57 9.48 0.91 -0.03
CA ARG A 57 10.22 2.17 0.00
C ARG A 57 11.63 2.07 -0.59
N ASP A 58 12.45 1.14 -0.09
CA ASP A 58 13.86 1.06 -0.50
C ASP A 58 14.05 0.32 -1.84
N ASN A 59 12.98 -0.26 -2.38
CA ASN A 59 12.94 -0.75 -3.75
C ASN A 59 12.30 0.27 -4.72
N HIS A 60 11.91 1.46 -4.25
CA HIS A 60 11.40 2.56 -5.07
C HIS A 60 10.21 2.16 -5.96
N ARG A 61 9.27 1.41 -5.38
CA ARG A 61 8.12 0.85 -6.09
C ARG A 61 6.90 0.70 -5.20
N ILE A 62 5.72 0.59 -5.82
CA ILE A 62 4.51 0.08 -5.19
C ILE A 62 4.28 -1.35 -5.68
N VAL A 63 4.01 -2.27 -4.75
CA VAL A 63 3.73 -3.68 -5.06
C VAL A 63 2.32 -4.03 -4.60
N GLU A 64 1.50 -4.58 -5.50
CA GLU A 64 0.21 -5.17 -5.12
C GLU A 64 0.37 -6.64 -4.72
N TRP A 65 -0.40 -7.07 -3.73
CA TRP A 65 -0.47 -8.45 -3.24
C TRP A 65 -1.92 -8.86 -3.10
N LYS A 66 -2.39 -9.73 -3.99
CA LYS A 66 -3.74 -10.29 -3.91
C LYS A 66 -3.86 -11.19 -2.68
N SER A 67 -5.07 -11.27 -2.14
CA SER A 67 -5.36 -12.13 -0.99
C SER A 67 -4.88 -13.58 -1.22
N GLY A 68 -4.02 -14.08 -0.33
CA GLY A 68 -3.44 -15.42 -0.40
C GLY A 68 -2.27 -15.59 -1.38
N ALA A 69 -1.83 -14.53 -2.07
CA ALA A 69 -0.68 -14.60 -2.96
C ALA A 69 0.64 -14.82 -2.20
N THR A 70 1.58 -15.54 -2.82
CA THR A 70 2.94 -15.77 -2.30
C THR A 70 3.99 -14.83 -2.90
N SER A 71 3.60 -14.03 -3.89
CA SER A 71 4.38 -13.00 -4.54
C SER A 71 3.48 -11.84 -4.97
N GLY A 72 4.04 -10.64 -5.05
CA GLY A 72 3.31 -9.47 -5.53
C GLY A 72 3.38 -9.25 -7.04
N GLN A 73 2.92 -8.07 -7.47
CA GLN A 73 3.18 -7.48 -8.78
C GLN A 73 3.55 -6.01 -8.62
N VAL A 74 4.56 -5.54 -9.35
CA VAL A 74 4.92 -4.12 -9.36
C VAL A 74 3.87 -3.37 -10.18
N VAL A 75 3.20 -2.40 -9.57
CA VAL A 75 2.13 -1.62 -10.20
C VAL A 75 2.52 -0.16 -10.41
N ALA A 76 3.51 0.34 -9.67
CA ALA A 76 4.12 1.65 -9.89
C ALA A 76 5.60 1.66 -9.52
N GLY A 77 6.40 2.50 -10.19
CA GLY A 77 7.84 2.58 -10.01
C GLY A 77 8.58 1.32 -10.46
N GLY A 78 9.66 0.95 -9.75
CA GLY A 78 10.47 -0.24 -10.06
C GLY A 78 11.50 -0.06 -11.19
N ASN A 79 11.54 1.11 -11.83
CA ASN A 79 12.52 1.46 -12.88
C ASN A 79 13.73 2.23 -12.32
N GLY A 80 14.16 1.84 -11.12
CA GLY A 80 15.18 2.55 -10.35
C GLY A 80 14.65 3.79 -9.63
N GLN A 81 15.46 4.28 -8.69
CA GLN A 81 15.21 5.54 -7.99
C GLN A 81 15.33 6.72 -8.95
N GLY A 82 14.37 7.64 -8.92
CA GLY A 82 14.45 8.90 -9.64
C GLY A 82 13.12 9.65 -9.70
N SER A 83 13.11 10.78 -10.41
CA SER A 83 11.97 11.69 -10.52
C SER A 83 11.26 11.63 -11.89
N GLY A 84 11.69 10.75 -12.79
CA GLY A 84 11.02 10.55 -14.08
C GLY A 84 9.59 10.03 -13.94
N ASP A 85 8.82 10.09 -15.04
CA ASP A 85 7.40 9.75 -15.06
C ASP A 85 7.11 8.28 -14.74
N HIS A 86 8.13 7.42 -14.82
CA HIS A 86 8.06 5.98 -14.54
C HIS A 86 8.96 5.59 -13.35
N GLN A 87 9.37 6.56 -12.53
CA GLN A 87 10.24 6.36 -11.37
C GLN A 87 9.60 6.92 -10.09
N LEU A 88 9.96 6.31 -8.98
CA LEU A 88 9.65 6.79 -7.63
C LEU A 88 10.96 6.93 -6.84
N SER A 89 10.92 7.66 -5.74
CA SER A 89 12.04 7.88 -4.84
C SER A 89 11.57 7.75 -3.39
N GLN A 90 11.78 6.56 -2.82
CA GLN A 90 11.41 6.22 -1.44
C GLN A 90 9.94 6.52 -1.12
N PRO A 91 8.97 5.96 -1.88
CA PRO A 91 7.56 6.20 -1.61
C PRO A 91 7.22 5.78 -0.18
N LEU A 92 6.44 6.60 0.53
CA LEU A 92 6.08 6.33 1.92
C LEU A 92 4.68 5.74 2.07
N ASP A 93 3.73 6.14 1.24
CA ASP A 93 2.35 5.68 1.35
C ASP A 93 1.66 5.69 -0.01
N VAL A 94 0.58 4.91 -0.11
CA VAL A 94 -0.23 4.76 -1.33
C VAL A 94 -1.69 4.65 -0.96
N ILE A 95 -2.57 5.25 -1.75
CA ILE A 95 -4.01 4.96 -1.75
C ILE A 95 -4.48 4.67 -3.17
N VAL A 96 -5.57 3.92 -3.30
CA VAL A 96 -6.23 3.66 -4.58
C VAL A 96 -7.38 4.65 -4.78
N ASP A 97 -7.34 5.42 -5.86
CA ASP A 97 -8.48 6.20 -6.36
C ASP A 97 -9.26 5.32 -7.35
N LYS A 98 -10.28 4.63 -6.84
CA LYS A 98 -11.14 3.73 -7.63
C LYS A 98 -11.95 4.47 -8.70
N GLU A 99 -12.23 5.76 -8.54
CA GLU A 99 -13.01 6.52 -9.53
C GLU A 99 -12.20 6.80 -10.79
N ARG A 100 -10.89 6.97 -10.63
CA ARG A 100 -9.94 7.28 -11.72
C ARG A 100 -9.08 6.11 -12.17
N ASP A 101 -9.26 4.93 -11.55
CA ASP A 101 -8.44 3.75 -11.76
C ASP A 101 -6.93 4.08 -11.64
N SER A 102 -6.57 4.77 -10.55
CA SER A 102 -5.21 5.29 -10.36
C SER A 102 -4.74 5.15 -8.92
N LEU A 103 -3.42 5.22 -8.74
CA LEU A 103 -2.80 5.27 -7.41
C LEU A 103 -2.42 6.71 -7.07
N ILE A 104 -2.64 7.13 -5.82
CA ILE A 104 -2.08 8.38 -5.29
C ILE A 104 -0.95 8.00 -4.33
N ILE A 105 0.27 8.39 -4.64
CA ILE A 105 1.48 7.93 -3.96
C ILE A 105 2.24 9.12 -3.36
N SER A 106 2.60 9.00 -2.09
CA SER A 106 3.51 9.94 -1.42
C SER A 106 4.95 9.64 -1.82
N ASP A 107 5.43 10.25 -2.91
CA ASP A 107 6.76 10.08 -3.50
C ASP A 107 7.80 10.95 -2.77
N TYR A 108 8.08 10.55 -1.53
CA TYR A 108 8.70 11.37 -0.48
C TYR A 108 10.02 12.04 -0.87
N SER A 109 10.98 11.31 -1.43
CA SER A 109 12.30 11.90 -1.73
C SER A 109 12.30 12.70 -3.03
N ASN A 110 11.21 12.67 -3.79
CA ASN A 110 10.96 13.59 -4.90
C ASN A 110 10.09 14.79 -4.49
N GLU A 111 9.74 14.91 -3.20
CA GLU A 111 8.98 16.03 -2.64
C GLU A 111 7.63 16.26 -3.33
N ARG A 112 7.01 15.18 -3.83
CA ARG A 112 5.76 15.24 -4.59
C ARG A 112 4.77 14.17 -4.15
N VAL A 113 3.50 14.42 -4.45
CA VAL A 113 2.48 13.39 -4.50
C VAL A 113 2.18 13.13 -5.97
N VAL A 114 2.29 11.88 -6.40
CA VAL A 114 2.00 11.52 -7.80
C VAL A 114 0.68 10.79 -7.89
N GLN A 115 -0.06 11.09 -8.95
CA GLN A 115 -1.09 10.19 -9.47
C GLN A 115 -0.43 9.31 -10.52
N TRP A 116 -0.57 8.00 -10.37
CA TRP A 116 0.00 6.98 -11.25
C TRP A 116 -1.10 6.22 -11.96
#